data_AF-A0A5D2FWH9-F1
#
_entry.id   AF-A0A5D2FWH9-F1
#
_cell.length_a   1.000
_cell.length_b   1.000
_cell.length_c   1.000
_cell.angle_alpha   90.00
_cell.angle_beta   90.00
_cell.angle_gamma   90.00
#
_symmetry.space_group_name_H-M   'P 1'
#
loop_
_entity.id
_entity.type
_entity.pdbx_description
1 polymer ?
#
loop_
_entity_poly.entity_id
_entity_poly.type
_entity_poly.pdbx_seq_one_letter_code
_entity_poly.pdbx_strand_id
1 'polypeptide(L)'
;MENLWRAATRQDPNPEDYKGVDFWTNPERAGWLTKQGDYIKTWRRRWFVLKRGKLLWFKDPGSVARTSAPRGVVSVDLCLTVKGAEDIVKKAFAFELSTRDSTMYFVADTEKDREDWINSIGRSIVQHSRSVTDSEVVDYDSKTR
;
A
#
# COMPACT_ATOMS: atom_id res chain seq x y z
N MET A 1 24.23 4.35 -2.07
CA MET A 1 23.65 5.53 -2.75
C MET A 1 22.16 5.74 -2.45
N GLU A 2 21.29 4.72 -2.46
CA GLU A 2 19.84 4.92 -2.28
C GLU A 2 19.42 5.49 -0.90
N ASN A 3 20.18 5.23 0.17
CA ASN A 3 19.86 5.74 1.51
C ASN A 3 20.14 7.26 1.66
N LEU A 4 21.17 7.79 0.97
CA LEU A 4 21.53 9.21 1.02
C LEU A 4 20.49 10.09 0.32
N TRP A 5 19.96 9.63 -0.83
CA TRP A 5 18.88 10.32 -1.53
C TRP A 5 17.58 10.37 -0.70
N ARG A 6 17.23 9.29 0.01
CA ARG A 6 16.03 9.25 0.86
C ARG A 6 16.13 10.19 2.05
N ALA A 7 17.30 10.20 2.71
CA ALA A 7 17.57 11.13 3.81
C ALA A 7 17.50 12.60 3.34
N ALA A 8 18.02 12.89 2.15
CA ALA A 8 17.98 14.23 1.56
C ALA A 8 16.58 14.69 1.13
N THR A 9 15.69 13.75 0.80
CA THR A 9 14.33 14.06 0.28
C THR A 9 13.21 13.89 1.30
N ARG A 10 13.51 13.50 2.55
CA ARG A 10 12.52 13.13 3.59
C ARG A 10 11.46 12.14 3.08
N GLN A 11 11.87 11.17 2.28
CA GLN A 11 11.00 10.12 1.74
C GLN A 11 10.89 8.89 2.67
N ASP A 12 11.22 9.05 3.95
CA ASP A 12 10.96 8.02 4.94
C ASP A 12 9.51 8.11 5.39
N PRO A 13 8.77 6.98 5.38
CA PRO A 13 7.41 6.98 5.89
C PRO A 13 7.41 7.34 7.38
N ASN A 14 6.41 8.12 7.81
CA ASN A 14 6.26 8.47 9.22
C ASN A 14 5.99 7.18 10.02
N PRO A 15 6.75 6.89 11.10
CA PRO A 15 6.50 5.73 11.95
C PRO A 15 5.06 5.58 12.44
N GLU A 16 4.34 6.68 12.63
CA GLU A 16 2.94 6.65 13.03
C GLU A 16 2.02 6.04 11.95
N ASP A 17 2.40 6.10 10.66
CA ASP A 17 1.59 5.58 9.56
C ASP A 17 1.48 4.04 9.56
N TYR A 18 2.42 3.35 10.20
CA TYR A 18 2.49 1.88 10.29
C TYR A 18 2.66 1.35 11.72
N LYS A 19 2.42 2.20 12.72
CA LYS A 19 2.48 1.83 14.14
C LYS A 19 1.45 0.74 14.46
N GLY A 20 1.87 -0.25 15.25
CA GLY A 20 1.03 -1.40 15.61
C GLY A 20 0.79 -2.41 14.48
N VAL A 21 1.41 -2.22 13.31
CA VAL A 21 1.38 -3.22 12.24
C VAL A 21 2.58 -4.12 12.36
N ASP A 22 2.36 -5.34 12.85
CA ASP A 22 3.41 -6.36 12.97
C ASP A 22 3.74 -7.00 11.61
N PHE A 23 4.15 -6.22 10.61
CA PHE A 23 4.33 -6.67 9.22
C PHE A 23 5.34 -7.83 9.05
N TRP A 24 6.15 -8.13 10.07
CA TRP A 24 7.10 -9.25 10.10
C TRP A 24 6.47 -10.60 10.47
N THR A 25 5.18 -10.68 10.80
CA THR A 25 4.49 -11.94 11.10
C THR A 25 3.24 -12.12 10.24
N ASN A 26 2.98 -13.34 9.76
CA ASN A 26 1.73 -13.77 9.12
C ASN A 26 0.98 -12.67 8.30
N PRO A 27 1.60 -12.15 7.23
CA PRO A 27 0.96 -11.11 6.41
C PRO A 27 -0.21 -11.69 5.60
N GLU A 28 -1.21 -10.85 5.29
CA GLU A 28 -2.33 -11.23 4.41
C GLU A 28 -1.81 -11.59 3.00
N ARG A 29 -0.77 -10.87 2.56
CA ARG A 29 0.01 -11.18 1.37
C ARG A 29 1.42 -10.61 1.51
N ALA A 30 2.40 -11.33 1.00
CA ALA A 30 3.73 -10.79 0.75
C ALA A 30 4.26 -11.32 -0.59
N GLY A 31 5.08 -10.52 -1.26
CA GLY A 31 5.59 -10.90 -2.58
C GLY A 31 6.38 -9.81 -3.26
N TRP A 32 7.07 -10.18 -4.35
CA TRP A 32 7.76 -9.22 -5.19
C TRP A 32 6.77 -8.46 -6.08
N LEU A 33 7.00 -7.15 -6.21
CA LEU A 33 6.44 -6.33 -7.29
C LEU A 33 7.52 -5.38 -7.79
N THR A 34 7.42 -4.99 -9.06
CA THR A 34 8.21 -3.89 -9.61
C THR A 34 7.37 -2.63 -9.59
N LYS A 35 7.72 -1.66 -8.74
CA LYS A 35 7.00 -0.39 -8.60
C LYS A 35 7.64 0.72 -9.43
N GLN A 36 6.82 1.58 -10.03
CA GLN A 36 7.28 2.83 -10.60
C GLN A 36 7.56 3.87 -9.50
N GLY A 37 8.70 4.54 -9.57
CA GLY A 37 9.07 5.65 -8.68
C GLY A 37 8.15 6.86 -8.86
N ASP A 38 7.87 7.55 -7.75
CA ASP A 38 6.83 8.59 -7.71
C ASP A 38 7.27 9.86 -8.48
N TYR A 39 8.52 10.28 -8.29
CA TYR A 39 9.10 11.45 -8.95
C TYR A 39 9.87 11.08 -10.21
N ILE A 40 10.90 10.25 -10.04
CA ILE A 40 11.68 9.71 -11.15
C ILE A 40 11.04 8.38 -11.54
N LYS A 41 10.45 8.32 -12.73
CA LYS A 41 9.65 7.19 -13.28
C LYS A 41 10.46 5.92 -13.60
N THR A 42 11.52 5.68 -12.83
CA THR A 42 12.29 4.43 -12.80
C THR A 42 11.49 3.30 -12.14
N TRP A 43 11.70 2.07 -12.60
CA TRP A 43 11.05 0.88 -12.07
C TRP A 43 11.99 0.18 -11.09
N ARG A 44 11.51 -0.16 -9.89
CA ARG A 44 12.31 -0.78 -8.83
C ARG A 44 11.59 -1.99 -8.25
N ARG A 45 12.28 -3.13 -8.21
CA ARG A 45 11.79 -4.36 -7.59
C ARG A 45 11.82 -4.21 -6.07
N ARG A 46 10.69 -4.40 -5.40
CA ARG A 46 10.53 -4.25 -3.95
C ARG A 46 9.70 -5.40 -3.40
N TRP A 47 9.98 -5.77 -2.16
CA TRP A 47 9.20 -6.78 -1.46
C TRP A 47 8.03 -6.11 -0.76
N PHE A 48 6.81 -6.42 -1.17
CA PHE A 48 5.60 -5.84 -0.62
C PHE A 48 5.01 -6.74 0.45
N VAL A 49 4.39 -6.11 1.44
CA VAL A 49 3.64 -6.74 2.52
C VAL A 49 2.31 -6.02 2.66
N LEU A 50 1.21 -6.77 2.57
CA LEU A 50 -0.14 -6.31 2.91
C LEU A 50 -0.50 -6.88 4.28
N LYS A 51 -0.80 -6.01 5.25
CA LYS A 51 -1.21 -6.42 6.58
C LYS A 51 -1.99 -5.30 7.29
N ARG A 52 -3.13 -5.65 7.91
CA ARG A 52 -3.95 -4.73 8.73
C ARG A 52 -4.28 -3.42 8.02
N GLY A 53 -4.68 -3.53 6.75
CA GLY A 53 -5.05 -2.37 5.94
C GLY A 53 -3.88 -1.47 5.54
N LYS A 54 -2.63 -1.91 5.72
CA LYS A 54 -1.44 -1.22 5.25
C LYS A 54 -0.74 -2.04 4.17
N LEU A 55 -0.43 -1.39 3.05
CA LEU A 55 0.46 -1.89 2.02
C LEU A 55 1.83 -1.25 2.21
N LEU A 56 2.81 -2.05 2.64
CA LEU A 56 4.18 -1.62 2.91
C LEU A 56 5.14 -2.25 1.90
N TRP A 57 6.28 -1.62 1.66
CA TRP A 57 7.33 -2.24 0.85
C TRP A 57 8.73 -2.05 1.40
N PHE A 58 9.59 -3.02 1.12
CA PHE A 58 10.96 -3.13 1.60
C PHE A 58 11.90 -3.37 0.42
N LYS A 59 13.20 -3.25 0.68
CA LYS A 59 14.23 -3.52 -0.34
C LYS A 59 14.14 -4.98 -0.80
N ASP A 60 13.99 -5.90 0.15
CA ASP A 60 13.98 -7.35 -0.04
C ASP A 60 13.29 -8.04 1.15
N PRO A 61 12.98 -9.35 1.08
CA PRO A 61 12.38 -10.10 2.18
C PRO A 61 13.20 -10.09 3.47
N GLY A 62 14.54 -10.11 3.36
CA GLY A 62 15.45 -10.08 4.52
C GLY A 62 15.39 -8.75 5.28
N SER A 63 14.91 -7.70 4.65
CA SER A 63 14.67 -6.39 5.26
C SER A 63 13.38 -6.33 6.08
N VAL A 64 12.52 -7.35 6.04
CA VAL A 64 11.26 -7.40 6.81
C VAL A 64 11.52 -7.93 8.22
N ALA A 65 11.87 -7.02 9.14
CA ALA A 65 12.12 -7.35 10.54
C ALA A 65 11.42 -6.35 11.47
N ARG A 66 11.25 -6.74 12.74
CA ARG A 66 10.60 -5.91 13.78
C ARG A 66 11.19 -4.50 13.92
N THR A 67 12.50 -4.38 13.72
CA THR A 67 13.26 -3.12 13.87
C THR A 67 13.43 -2.36 12.56
N SER A 68 12.92 -2.88 11.44
CA SER A 68 13.11 -2.28 10.13
C SER A 68 12.07 -1.20 9.84
N ALA A 69 12.49 -0.12 9.19
CA ALA A 69 11.58 0.84 8.60
C ALA A 69 11.22 0.43 7.15
N PRO A 70 9.94 0.47 6.76
CA PRO A 70 9.55 0.28 5.38
C PRO A 70 10.08 1.41 4.49
N ARG A 71 10.22 1.13 3.20
CA ARG A 71 10.58 2.12 2.17
C ARG A 71 9.43 3.04 1.80
N GLY A 72 8.21 2.62 2.10
CA GLY A 72 7.01 3.41 2.07
C GLY A 72 5.80 2.59 2.52
N VAL A 73 4.71 3.29 2.78
CA VAL A 73 3.46 2.75 3.30
C VAL A 73 2.30 3.47 2.62
N VAL A 74 1.24 2.72 2.33
CA VAL A 74 -0.04 3.25 1.86
C VAL A 74 -1.13 2.60 2.70
N SER A 75 -2.01 3.43 3.25
CA SER A 75 -3.22 2.95 3.93
C SER A 75 -4.27 2.63 2.88
N VAL A 76 -4.75 1.39 2.85
CA VAL A 76 -5.66 0.92 1.79
C VAL A 76 -7.07 1.50 1.92
N ASP A 77 -7.44 1.98 3.11
CA ASP A 77 -8.69 2.74 3.34
C ASP A 77 -8.73 4.06 2.56
N LEU A 78 -7.57 4.61 2.17
CA LEU A 78 -7.47 5.79 1.32
C LEU A 78 -7.48 5.46 -0.18
N CYS A 79 -7.46 4.18 -0.55
CA CYS A 79 -7.42 3.75 -1.94
C CYS A 79 -8.82 3.77 -2.56
N LEU A 80 -8.92 4.36 -3.74
CA LEU A 80 -10.16 4.47 -4.52
C LEU A 80 -10.34 3.28 -5.47
N THR A 81 -9.27 2.90 -6.17
CA THR A 81 -9.30 1.79 -7.13
C THR A 81 -8.03 0.97 -7.13
N VAL A 82 -8.17 -0.33 -7.42
CA VAL A 82 -7.08 -1.22 -7.80
C VAL A 82 -7.49 -1.99 -9.06
N LYS A 83 -6.75 -1.87 -10.15
CA LYS A 83 -7.13 -2.45 -11.47
C LYS A 83 -5.92 -2.61 -12.40
N GLY A 84 -6.10 -3.37 -13.48
CA GLY A 84 -5.10 -3.51 -14.55
C GLY A 84 -4.71 -2.15 -15.15
N ALA A 85 -3.45 -2.05 -15.58
CA ALA A 85 -2.85 -0.81 -16.08
C ALA A 85 -1.92 -1.05 -17.30
N GLU A 86 -2.01 -2.21 -17.94
CA GLU A 86 -1.20 -2.61 -19.09
C GLU A 86 -1.26 -1.57 -20.22
N ASP A 87 -2.45 -1.06 -20.51
CA ASP A 87 -2.66 -0.07 -21.55
C ASP A 87 -2.13 1.32 -21.20
N ILE A 88 -1.90 1.59 -19.91
CA ILE A 88 -1.43 2.87 -19.40
C ILE A 88 0.10 2.91 -19.40
N VAL A 89 0.74 1.91 -18.77
CA VAL A 89 2.19 1.88 -18.59
C VAL A 89 2.93 1.05 -19.64
N LYS A 90 2.20 0.39 -20.56
CA LYS A 90 2.73 -0.45 -21.64
C LYS A 90 3.67 -1.55 -21.13
N LYS A 91 3.27 -2.22 -20.05
CA LYS A 91 3.97 -3.36 -19.44
C LYS A 91 2.98 -4.48 -19.16
N ALA A 92 3.36 -5.71 -19.47
CA ALA A 92 2.57 -6.89 -19.12
C ALA A 92 2.42 -7.03 -17.60
N PHE A 93 1.30 -7.58 -17.16
CA PHE A 93 0.99 -7.86 -15.75
C PHE A 93 1.02 -6.60 -14.86
N ALA A 94 0.70 -5.46 -15.47
CA ALA A 94 0.73 -4.17 -14.79
C ALA A 94 -0.61 -3.88 -14.13
N PHE A 95 -0.57 -3.28 -12.96
CA PHE A 95 -1.76 -2.79 -12.28
C PHE A 95 -1.48 -1.47 -11.58
N GLU A 96 -2.54 -0.73 -11.31
CA GLU A 96 -2.50 0.53 -10.58
C GLU A 96 -3.21 0.45 -9.24
N LEU A 97 -2.78 1.29 -8.32
CA LEU A 97 -3.46 1.60 -7.07
C LEU A 97 -3.62 3.12 -6.98
N SER A 98 -4.86 3.59 -7.01
CA SER A 98 -5.17 5.02 -6.92
C SER A 98 -5.63 5.39 -5.51
N THR A 99 -5.17 6.54 -5.03
CA THR A 99 -5.70 7.27 -3.89
C THR A 99 -6.25 8.61 -4.39
N ARG A 100 -6.77 9.46 -3.51
CA ARG A 100 -7.20 10.82 -3.88
C ARG A 100 -6.06 11.67 -4.45
N ASP A 101 -4.86 11.48 -3.94
CA ASP A 101 -3.72 12.39 -4.20
C ASP A 101 -2.68 11.79 -5.16
N SER A 102 -2.75 10.48 -5.43
CA SER A 102 -1.72 9.81 -6.22
C SER A 102 -2.23 8.54 -6.90
N THR A 103 -1.58 8.16 -8.00
CA THR A 103 -1.74 6.84 -8.62
C THR A 103 -0.38 6.17 -8.72
N MET A 104 -0.27 4.99 -8.14
CA MET A 104 0.94 4.17 -8.19
C MET A 104 0.77 3.04 -9.19
N TYR A 105 1.86 2.70 -9.88
CA TYR A 105 1.89 1.61 -10.85
C TYR A 105 2.85 0.51 -10.41
N PHE A 106 2.43 -0.73 -10.64
CA PHE A 106 3.14 -1.95 -10.28
C PHE A 106 3.14 -2.90 -11.46
N VAL A 107 4.14 -3.78 -11.49
CA VAL A 107 4.23 -4.92 -12.41
C VAL A 107 4.49 -6.16 -11.58
N ALA A 108 3.63 -7.17 -11.74
CA ALA A 108 3.80 -8.49 -11.15
C ALA A 108 4.66 -9.39 -12.06
N ASP A 109 5.15 -10.51 -11.54
CA ASP A 109 5.98 -11.44 -12.32
C ASP A 109 5.12 -12.31 -13.26
N THR A 110 3.84 -12.53 -12.92
CA THR A 110 2.89 -13.33 -13.72
C THR A 110 1.48 -12.72 -13.71
N GLU A 111 0.64 -13.13 -14.66
CA GLU A 111 -0.79 -12.77 -14.72
C GLU A 111 -1.52 -13.16 -13.43
N LYS A 112 -1.28 -14.38 -12.95
CA LYS A 112 -1.85 -14.89 -11.71
C LYS A 112 -1.43 -14.03 -10.51
N ASP A 113 -0.15 -13.67 -10.41
CA ASP A 113 0.34 -12.81 -9.33
C ASP A 113 -0.33 -11.43 -9.38
N ARG A 114 -0.51 -10.86 -10.57
CA ARG A 114 -1.22 -9.58 -10.76
C ARG A 114 -2.65 -9.68 -10.22
N GLU A 115 -3.41 -10.67 -10.65
CA GLU A 115 -4.79 -10.90 -10.20
C GLU A 115 -4.86 -11.10 -8.68
N ASP A 116 -3.96 -11.93 -8.15
CA ASP A 116 -3.87 -12.23 -6.74
C ASP A 116 -3.57 -10.98 -5.89
N TRP A 117 -2.70 -10.09 -6.36
CA TRP A 117 -2.43 -8.78 -5.75
C TRP A 117 -3.64 -7.86 -5.80
N ILE A 118 -4.26 -7.68 -6.99
CA ILE A 118 -5.48 -6.87 -7.17
C ILE A 118 -6.58 -7.35 -6.22
N ASN A 119 -6.83 -8.66 -6.17
CA ASN A 119 -7.86 -9.26 -5.33
C ASN A 119 -7.59 -9.10 -3.84
N SER A 120 -6.33 -9.23 -3.42
CA SER A 120 -5.98 -9.11 -1.99
C SER A 120 -6.04 -7.67 -1.51
N ILE A 121 -5.54 -6.73 -2.31
CA ILE A 121 -5.67 -5.30 -2.02
C ILE A 121 -7.14 -4.89 -2.04
N GLY A 122 -7.91 -5.30 -3.06
CA GLY A 122 -9.35 -5.01 -3.18
C GLY A 122 -10.15 -5.50 -1.97
N ARG A 123 -9.91 -6.73 -1.50
CA ARG A 123 -10.52 -7.25 -0.26
C ARG A 123 -10.13 -6.41 0.96
N SER A 124 -8.87 -6.03 1.08
CA SER A 124 -8.38 -5.21 2.19
C SER A 124 -9.00 -3.80 2.19
N ILE A 125 -9.18 -3.17 1.01
CA ILE A 125 -9.91 -1.90 0.86
C ILE A 125 -11.34 -2.03 1.41
N VAL A 126 -12.08 -3.06 0.99
CA VAL A 126 -13.47 -3.27 1.44
C VAL A 126 -13.55 -3.54 2.94
N GLN A 127 -12.59 -4.29 3.50
CA GLN A 127 -12.56 -4.61 4.92
C GLN A 127 -12.28 -3.38 5.80
N HIS A 128 -11.45 -2.45 5.34
CA HIS A 128 -11.00 -1.31 6.14
C HIS A 128 -11.76 0.00 5.84
N SER A 129 -12.48 0.10 4.73
CA SER A 129 -13.27 1.29 4.37
C SER A 129 -14.45 1.58 5.30
N ARG A 130 -14.94 0.58 6.05
CA ARG A 130 -16.10 0.70 6.97
C ARG A 130 -15.76 1.21 8.38
N SER A 131 -14.47 1.36 8.71
CA SER A 131 -14.06 1.76 10.06
C SER A 131 -14.26 3.25 10.38
N VAL A 132 -14.57 4.08 9.38
CA VAL A 132 -14.76 5.53 9.55
C VAL A 132 -16.21 5.90 9.93
N THR A 133 -17.21 5.07 9.59
CA THR A 133 -18.63 5.42 9.82
C THR A 133 -19.14 5.10 11.23
N ASP A 134 -18.39 4.36 12.05
CA ASP A 134 -18.82 4.01 13.41
C ASP A 134 -18.52 5.14 14.42
N SER A 135 -17.81 6.19 14.00
CA SER A 135 -17.43 7.34 14.85
C SER A 135 -18.38 8.54 14.76
N GLU A 136 -19.41 8.50 13.90
CA GLU A 136 -20.34 9.62 13.67
C GLU A 136 -21.79 9.31 14.06
N VAL A 137 -22.03 8.47 15.08
CA VAL A 137 -23.33 8.48 15.74
C VAL A 137 -23.43 9.77 16.56
N VAL A 138 -23.85 10.85 15.90
CA VAL A 138 -24.34 12.05 16.56
C VAL A 138 -25.62 11.67 17.30
N ASP A 139 -25.54 11.61 18.63
CA ASP A 139 -26.69 11.52 19.52
C ASP A 139 -27.59 12.74 19.31
N TYR A 140 -28.51 12.62 18.35
CA TYR A 140 -29.64 13.53 18.19
C TYR A 140 -30.71 13.14 19.21
N ASP A 141 -30.38 13.23 20.51
CA ASP A 141 -31.38 13.01 21.54
C ASP A 141 -32.22 14.28 21.75
N SER A 142 -33.45 14.12 21.33
CA SER A 142 -34.64 14.94 21.54
C SER A 142 -34.73 15.61 22.92
N LYS A 143 -34.58 16.94 22.95
CA LYS A 143 -35.21 17.77 23.98
C LYS A 143 -36.49 18.38 23.44
N THR A 144 -37.54 17.57 23.45
CA THR A 144 -38.92 18.06 23.45
C THR A 144 -39.53 17.70 24.80
N ARG A 145 -39.44 18.64 25.74
CA ARG A 145 -40.41 18.81 26.84
C ARG A 145 -40.26 20.20 27.44
#